data_AF-A0A0D3BI06-F1
#
_entry.id   AF-A0A0D3BI06-F1
#
_cell.length_a   1.000
_cell.length_b   1.000
_cell.length_c   1.000
_cell.angle_alpha   90.00
_cell.angle_beta   90.00
_cell.angle_gamma   90.00
#
_symmetry.space_group_name_H-M   'P 1'
#
loop_
_entity.id
_entity.type
_entity.pdbx_description
1 polymer ?
#
loop_
_entity_poly.entity_id
_entity_poly.type
_entity_poly.pdbx_seq_one_letter_code
_entity_poly.pdbx_strand_id
1 'polypeptide(L)'
;MFQLLFKNHEGAVKEDGRGSTIWDTFSHTFGKITDFSNADVAVDQYHRYEEDVQLMKNMGMDAYRFSISWARIFPNGVGQINEAGIDHYNKLINALLAKGIEPYVTLYHWDLPQALHDRYLGWLNPQIINDFAAYAEVCFQRFGDRVKHWITFNEPHTFSIQGYDVGLQAPGRCSILFKLTCRSGNSSTEPYIVGHNVILTHATVSDIYRKKYKAKQGGSLGIAFDVMWYEPESNNREDMEAAQRAQDFQLGWFLDPLMFGDYPSSMRSRVESRLPVFTGSQSALIKGSLDFVGINHYTTYYARNNATNLIGTLLHDAISDSGTVTLPFKGLSAIGDRASSIWLYIVPRGMRSLMNYVKHRYGNPPVFITENGMDDSNSILIPRKEALKDAKRIRYHHDYLSSLQAAIKEDGCNVKGYFVWSLLDNWEWAAGYSSRFGLYFVDYRDKLKRYPKDSVHCSRRKAPLQLPPEKLVIVFGSQLPHSNSVLDDDSYSGDAVGPQRFHRLALFQIGRNAGYNDEICERLFQIQRGDLLCNLEDNSGGYKFAMLEEKLYKKLALDESKVKLALKCMPMMYGSEEQQIIRDDDDLFGFLTTVDKDNRRSLFLVEETSRSMS
;
A
#
# COMPACT_ATOMS: atom_id res chain seq x y z
N MET A 1 0.11 -7.77 4.04
CA MET A 1 -1.20 -7.61 4.74
C MET A 1 -2.24 -7.19 3.69
N PHE A 2 -3.53 -7.47 3.89
CA PHE A 2 -4.59 -7.27 2.85
C PHE A 2 -5.80 -6.55 3.42
N GLN A 3 -6.45 -5.76 2.58
CA GLN A 3 -7.66 -5.04 2.95
C GLN A 3 -8.91 -5.53 2.22
N LEU A 4 -10.03 -5.37 2.91
CA LEU A 4 -11.37 -5.55 2.44
C LEU A 4 -12.30 -4.49 3.02
N LEU A 5 -13.35 -4.12 2.29
CA LEU A 5 -14.28 -3.07 2.71
C LEU A 5 -15.72 -3.54 2.55
N PHE A 6 -16.52 -3.26 3.59
CA PHE A 6 -17.83 -3.83 3.88
C PHE A 6 -18.77 -3.86 2.66
N LYS A 7 -19.12 -2.68 2.12
CA LYS A 7 -20.15 -2.61 1.08
C LYS A 7 -19.68 -3.35 -0.18
N ASN A 8 -18.39 -3.24 -0.48
CA ASN A 8 -17.87 -3.73 -1.73
C ASN A 8 -17.81 -5.26 -1.75
N HIS A 9 -17.95 -5.93 -0.59
CA HIS A 9 -17.73 -7.37 -0.47
C HIS A 9 -18.80 -8.18 0.26
N GLU A 10 -19.43 -7.67 1.33
CA GLU A 10 -20.30 -8.50 2.18
C GLU A 10 -21.55 -9.00 1.46
N GLY A 11 -22.29 -8.11 0.80
CA GLY A 11 -23.64 -8.40 0.33
C GLY A 11 -24.63 -8.55 1.50
N ALA A 12 -25.61 -9.43 1.33
CA ALA A 12 -26.61 -9.76 2.35
C ALA A 12 -27.28 -8.50 2.94
N VAL A 13 -27.62 -7.54 2.06
CA VAL A 13 -27.99 -6.17 2.45
C VAL A 13 -29.31 -6.07 3.21
N LYS A 14 -30.15 -7.12 3.17
CA LYS A 14 -31.45 -7.24 3.85
C LYS A 14 -31.53 -8.44 4.81
N GLU A 15 -30.41 -9.10 5.07
CA GLU A 15 -30.38 -10.31 5.91
C GLU A 15 -30.05 -9.97 7.37
N ASP A 16 -30.49 -10.85 8.27
CA ASP A 16 -30.17 -10.81 9.70
C ASP A 16 -30.35 -9.42 10.34
N GLY A 17 -31.44 -8.74 9.96
CA GLY A 17 -31.86 -7.48 10.56
C GLY A 17 -31.02 -6.25 10.16
N ARG A 18 -30.11 -6.34 9.19
CA ARG A 18 -29.35 -5.18 8.70
C ARG A 18 -30.27 -4.07 8.17
N GLY A 19 -30.05 -2.83 8.62
CA GLY A 19 -30.70 -1.64 8.08
C GLY A 19 -30.10 -1.16 6.77
N SER A 20 -30.84 -0.35 6.01
CA SER A 20 -30.33 0.27 4.79
C SER A 20 -29.28 1.36 5.08
N THR A 21 -28.34 1.52 4.17
CA THR A 21 -27.32 2.59 4.18
C THR A 21 -27.58 3.62 3.08
N ILE A 22 -26.95 4.80 3.18
CA ILE A 22 -26.98 5.81 2.11
C ILE A 22 -26.55 5.27 0.75
N TRP A 23 -25.66 4.29 0.80
CA TRP A 23 -25.11 3.65 -0.35
C TRP A 23 -26.06 2.62 -0.97
N ASP A 24 -26.86 1.91 -0.16
CA ASP A 24 -27.93 1.04 -0.67
C ASP A 24 -28.93 1.88 -1.46
N THR A 25 -29.35 3.03 -0.92
CA THR A 25 -30.22 3.99 -1.61
C THR A 25 -29.57 4.55 -2.89
N PHE A 26 -28.29 4.94 -2.80
CA PHE A 26 -27.58 5.55 -3.93
C PHE A 26 -27.38 4.58 -5.10
N SER A 27 -26.98 3.33 -4.85
CA SER A 27 -26.80 2.34 -5.93
C SER A 27 -28.12 1.89 -6.57
N HIS A 28 -29.24 2.05 -5.86
CA HIS A 28 -30.58 1.83 -6.43
C HIS A 28 -31.17 3.07 -7.12
N THR A 29 -30.41 4.17 -7.20
CA THR A 29 -30.81 5.38 -7.94
C THR A 29 -30.28 5.33 -9.36
N PHE A 30 -31.17 5.44 -10.35
CA PHE A 30 -30.82 5.37 -11.77
C PHE A 30 -29.69 6.35 -12.15
N GLY A 31 -28.73 5.84 -12.94
CA GLY A 31 -27.63 6.63 -13.50
C GLY A 31 -26.52 7.01 -12.53
N LYS A 32 -26.55 6.53 -11.28
CA LYS A 32 -25.50 6.79 -10.28
C LYS A 32 -24.32 5.83 -10.34
N ILE A 33 -24.53 4.62 -10.84
CA ILE A 33 -23.50 3.60 -11.02
C ILE A 33 -23.31 3.39 -12.53
N THR A 34 -22.06 3.46 -13.01
CA THR A 34 -21.74 3.50 -14.44
C THR A 34 -22.15 2.24 -15.20
N ASP A 35 -22.07 1.07 -14.55
CA ASP A 35 -22.45 -0.22 -15.11
C ASP A 35 -23.85 -0.69 -14.68
N PHE A 36 -24.63 0.19 -14.02
CA PHE A 36 -25.96 -0.09 -13.47
C PHE A 36 -26.02 -1.21 -12.44
N SER A 37 -24.89 -1.65 -11.90
CA SER A 37 -24.83 -2.66 -10.85
C SER A 37 -25.13 -2.09 -9.46
N ASN A 38 -25.30 -2.98 -8.48
CA ASN A 38 -25.32 -2.65 -7.06
C ASN A 38 -24.51 -3.69 -6.27
N ALA A 39 -24.43 -3.48 -4.96
CA ALA A 39 -23.70 -4.35 -4.03
C ALA A 39 -24.62 -5.21 -3.16
N ASP A 40 -25.84 -5.53 -3.63
CA ASP A 40 -26.81 -6.29 -2.83
C ASP A 40 -26.28 -7.66 -2.41
N VAL A 41 -25.52 -8.28 -3.33
CA VAL A 41 -24.76 -9.51 -3.10
C VAL A 41 -23.26 -9.24 -3.02
N ALA A 42 -22.74 -8.24 -3.72
CA ALA A 42 -21.31 -7.95 -3.77
C ALA A 42 -20.50 -9.19 -4.19
N VAL A 43 -19.53 -9.62 -3.37
CA VAL A 43 -18.87 -10.92 -3.52
C VAL A 43 -19.26 -11.92 -2.45
N ASP A 44 -20.37 -11.66 -1.74
CA ASP A 44 -21.00 -12.58 -0.80
C ASP A 44 -20.08 -13.01 0.35
N GLN A 45 -19.18 -12.11 0.78
CA GLN A 45 -18.28 -12.41 1.89
C GLN A 45 -19.06 -12.62 3.20
N TYR A 46 -20.26 -12.04 3.34
CA TYR A 46 -21.09 -12.26 4.52
C TYR A 46 -21.30 -13.77 4.80
N HIS A 47 -21.49 -14.56 3.75
CA HIS A 47 -21.63 -16.02 3.83
C HIS A 47 -20.33 -16.79 3.59
N ARG A 48 -19.32 -16.18 2.96
CA ARG A 48 -18.10 -16.85 2.47
C ARG A 48 -16.82 -16.42 3.18
N TYR A 49 -16.93 -15.72 4.30
CA TYR A 49 -15.77 -15.22 5.03
C TYR A 49 -14.76 -16.32 5.40
N GLU A 50 -15.21 -17.54 5.69
CA GLU A 50 -14.30 -18.66 6.02
C GLU A 50 -13.44 -19.08 4.82
N GLU A 51 -14.01 -19.12 3.61
CA GLU A 51 -13.27 -19.36 2.37
C GLU A 51 -12.22 -18.26 2.18
N ASP A 52 -12.65 -17.00 2.30
CA ASP A 52 -11.77 -15.84 2.08
C ASP A 52 -10.64 -15.78 3.13
N VAL A 53 -10.92 -16.11 4.39
CA VAL A 53 -9.90 -16.24 5.46
C VAL A 53 -8.91 -17.35 5.14
N GLN A 54 -9.36 -18.48 4.59
CA GLN A 54 -8.47 -19.55 4.16
C GLN A 54 -7.60 -19.12 2.97
N LEU A 55 -8.12 -18.32 2.04
CA LEU A 55 -7.33 -17.72 0.95
C LEU A 55 -6.22 -16.82 1.49
N MET A 56 -6.50 -15.98 2.48
CA MET A 56 -5.50 -15.14 3.16
C MET A 56 -4.42 -15.99 3.83
N LYS A 57 -4.82 -17.04 4.56
CA LYS A 57 -3.87 -17.97 5.19
C LYS A 57 -2.97 -18.64 4.16
N ASN A 58 -3.54 -19.08 3.04
CA ASN A 58 -2.78 -19.73 1.97
C ASN A 58 -1.73 -18.80 1.33
N MET A 59 -1.90 -17.48 1.44
CA MET A 59 -0.89 -16.51 0.98
C MET A 59 0.15 -16.14 2.02
N GLY A 60 -0.03 -16.57 3.29
CA GLY A 60 0.87 -16.22 4.39
C GLY A 60 0.69 -14.78 4.91
N MET A 61 -0.56 -14.31 4.98
CA MET A 61 -0.83 -12.93 5.43
C MET A 61 -0.85 -12.77 6.94
N ASP A 62 -0.20 -11.71 7.43
CA ASP A 62 -0.13 -11.41 8.86
C ASP A 62 -1.39 -10.74 9.39
N ALA A 63 -2.03 -9.90 8.58
CA ALA A 63 -3.15 -9.07 9.00
C ALA A 63 -4.17 -8.85 7.88
N TYR A 64 -5.40 -8.59 8.30
CA TYR A 64 -6.54 -8.30 7.46
C TYR A 64 -7.27 -7.06 7.94
N ARG A 65 -7.29 -6.04 7.08
CA ARG A 65 -8.08 -4.83 7.32
C ARG A 65 -9.50 -5.05 6.80
N PHE A 66 -10.51 -4.94 7.65
CA PHE A 66 -11.92 -4.96 7.23
C PHE A 66 -12.72 -3.85 7.91
N SER A 67 -13.95 -3.60 7.48
CA SER A 67 -14.84 -2.63 8.13
C SER A 67 -16.09 -3.27 8.71
N ILE A 68 -16.56 -2.76 9.84
CA ILE A 68 -17.85 -3.11 10.43
C ILE A 68 -18.92 -2.20 9.83
N SER A 69 -20.05 -2.76 9.39
CA SER A 69 -21.16 -1.89 8.99
C SER A 69 -21.98 -1.40 10.14
N TRP A 70 -22.06 -0.08 10.23
CA TRP A 70 -22.88 0.59 11.22
C TRP A 70 -24.33 0.14 11.11
N ALA A 71 -24.91 0.08 9.91
CA ALA A 71 -26.31 -0.34 9.73
C ALA A 71 -26.56 -1.83 10.03
N ARG A 72 -25.50 -2.66 10.13
CA ARG A 72 -25.62 -4.05 10.59
C ARG A 72 -25.60 -4.16 12.11
N ILE A 73 -24.94 -3.23 12.82
CA ILE A 73 -24.92 -3.16 14.29
C ILE A 73 -26.12 -2.40 14.83
N PHE A 74 -26.43 -1.24 14.24
CA PHE A 74 -27.59 -0.40 14.55
C PHE A 74 -28.38 -0.16 13.26
N PRO A 75 -29.43 -0.95 13.00
CA PRO A 75 -30.22 -0.84 11.77
C PRO A 75 -30.83 0.55 11.55
N ASN A 76 -31.20 1.24 12.63
CA ASN A 76 -31.73 2.60 12.60
C ASN A 76 -30.66 3.67 12.91
N GLY A 77 -29.37 3.28 12.85
CA GLY A 77 -28.19 4.07 13.24
C GLY A 77 -27.99 4.26 14.74
N VAL A 78 -29.06 4.25 15.52
CA VAL A 78 -29.05 4.28 16.99
C VAL A 78 -30.13 3.35 17.54
N GLY A 79 -30.13 3.14 18.86
CA GLY A 79 -31.19 2.41 19.56
C GLY A 79 -30.87 0.94 19.76
N GLN A 80 -31.71 0.04 19.26
CA GLN A 80 -31.54 -1.39 19.49
C GLN A 80 -30.35 -1.95 18.70
N ILE A 81 -29.46 -2.65 19.42
CA ILE A 81 -28.35 -3.38 18.83
C ILE A 81 -28.91 -4.62 18.13
N ASN A 82 -28.45 -4.87 16.91
CA ASN A 82 -28.70 -6.11 16.19
C ASN A 82 -27.64 -7.15 16.55
N GLU A 83 -27.98 -8.08 17.45
CA GLU A 83 -27.04 -9.10 17.92
C GLU A 83 -26.59 -10.07 16.81
N ALA A 84 -27.41 -10.30 15.76
CA ALA A 84 -26.96 -11.10 14.61
C ALA A 84 -25.80 -10.43 13.85
N GLY A 85 -25.79 -9.09 13.81
CA GLY A 85 -24.66 -8.31 13.32
C GLY A 85 -23.41 -8.45 14.19
N ILE A 86 -23.57 -8.42 15.52
CA ILE A 86 -22.48 -8.68 16.49
C ILE A 86 -21.89 -10.08 16.26
N ASP A 87 -22.75 -11.09 16.14
CA ASP A 87 -22.36 -12.49 15.96
C ASP A 87 -21.60 -12.72 14.66
N HIS A 88 -22.01 -12.07 13.57
CA HIS A 88 -21.29 -12.13 12.30
C HIS A 88 -19.84 -11.65 12.45
N TYR A 89 -19.61 -10.47 13.01
CA TYR A 89 -18.25 -9.95 13.16
C TYR A 89 -17.44 -10.73 14.18
N ASN A 90 -18.06 -11.26 15.24
CA ASN A 90 -17.40 -12.19 16.15
C ASN A 90 -16.89 -13.43 15.43
N LYS A 91 -17.71 -14.03 14.55
CA LYS A 91 -17.32 -15.19 13.75
C LYS A 91 -16.15 -14.87 12.82
N LEU A 92 -16.20 -13.74 12.10
CA LEU A 92 -15.09 -13.30 11.23
C LEU A 92 -13.81 -13.07 12.03
N ILE A 93 -13.87 -12.30 13.12
CA ILE A 93 -12.70 -12.01 13.98
C ILE A 93 -12.10 -13.31 14.52
N ASN A 94 -12.94 -14.23 15.00
CA ASN A 94 -12.48 -15.51 15.52
C ASN A 94 -11.85 -16.38 14.42
N ALA A 95 -12.43 -16.40 13.21
CA ALA A 95 -11.87 -17.14 12.08
C ALA A 95 -10.50 -16.60 11.66
N LEU A 96 -10.33 -15.27 11.62
CA LEU A 96 -9.04 -14.62 11.34
C LEU A 96 -7.99 -15.01 12.37
N LEU A 97 -8.30 -14.83 13.65
CA LEU A 97 -7.38 -15.14 14.75
C LEU A 97 -7.03 -16.63 14.82
N ALA A 98 -7.99 -17.52 14.54
CA ALA A 98 -7.74 -18.96 14.45
C ALA A 98 -6.75 -19.34 13.35
N LYS A 99 -6.54 -18.48 12.35
CA LYS A 99 -5.51 -18.65 11.30
C LYS A 99 -4.24 -17.84 11.57
N GLY A 100 -4.17 -17.11 12.68
CA GLY A 100 -3.07 -16.22 13.03
C GLY A 100 -3.03 -14.94 12.20
N ILE A 101 -4.20 -14.46 11.76
CA ILE A 101 -4.35 -13.22 10.97
C ILE A 101 -4.91 -12.14 11.89
N GLU A 102 -4.18 -11.04 12.05
CA GLU A 102 -4.60 -9.94 12.93
C GLU A 102 -5.71 -9.08 12.29
N PRO A 103 -6.81 -8.80 13.03
CA PRO A 103 -7.90 -7.95 12.54
C PRO A 103 -7.56 -6.46 12.72
N TYR A 104 -7.54 -5.71 11.61
CA TYR A 104 -7.49 -4.25 11.57
C TYR A 104 -8.87 -3.72 11.20
N VAL A 105 -9.58 -3.09 12.13
CA VAL A 105 -11.01 -2.82 11.97
C VAL A 105 -11.28 -1.35 11.70
N THR A 106 -11.92 -1.07 10.56
CA THR A 106 -12.43 0.25 10.19
C THR A 106 -13.88 0.40 10.67
N LEU A 107 -14.17 1.41 11.47
CA LEU A 107 -15.51 1.62 12.05
C LEU A 107 -16.47 2.29 11.06
N TYR A 108 -15.99 3.24 10.27
CA TYR A 108 -16.79 3.91 9.24
C TYR A 108 -16.12 3.81 7.88
N HIS A 109 -16.83 3.17 6.95
CA HIS A 109 -16.42 3.11 5.56
C HIS A 109 -17.54 3.55 4.64
N TRP A 110 -17.93 4.82 4.80
CA TRP A 110 -18.89 5.54 3.95
C TRP A 110 -20.32 5.00 4.03
N ASP A 111 -20.58 3.99 4.86
CA ASP A 111 -21.81 3.20 4.90
C ASP A 111 -22.80 3.70 5.97
N LEU A 112 -22.98 5.02 6.03
CA LEU A 112 -23.91 5.66 6.96
C LEU A 112 -25.30 5.01 6.90
N PRO A 113 -25.92 4.63 8.03
CA PRO A 113 -27.31 4.17 8.07
C PRO A 113 -28.24 5.23 7.47
N GLN A 114 -29.08 4.82 6.52
CA GLN A 114 -30.02 5.71 5.82
C GLN A 114 -30.94 6.43 6.81
N ALA A 115 -31.32 5.77 7.90
CA ALA A 115 -32.14 6.35 8.96
C ALA A 115 -31.55 7.63 9.58
N LEU A 116 -30.22 7.76 9.69
CA LEU A 116 -29.57 8.97 10.19
C LEU A 116 -29.52 10.07 9.11
N HIS A 117 -29.34 9.66 7.85
CA HIS A 117 -29.44 10.58 6.72
C HIS A 117 -30.84 11.17 6.58
N ASP A 118 -31.88 10.34 6.69
CA ASP A 118 -33.28 10.79 6.61
C ASP A 118 -33.67 11.68 7.80
N ARG A 119 -33.13 11.39 8.99
CA ARG A 119 -33.46 12.13 10.21
C ARG A 119 -32.85 13.54 10.24
N TYR A 120 -31.59 13.68 9.85
CA TYR A 120 -30.87 14.94 10.00
C TYR A 120 -29.76 15.18 8.97
N LEU A 121 -29.76 14.46 7.84
CA LEU A 121 -28.76 14.54 6.77
C LEU A 121 -27.36 14.05 7.19
N GLY A 122 -27.28 13.17 8.19
CA GLY A 122 -26.04 12.46 8.53
C GLY A 122 -24.91 13.42 8.94
N TRP A 123 -23.79 13.36 8.20
CA TRP A 123 -22.57 14.12 8.49
C TRP A 123 -22.72 15.64 8.40
N LEU A 124 -23.83 16.16 7.87
CA LEU A 124 -24.13 17.59 7.88
C LEU A 124 -24.63 18.11 9.23
N ASN A 125 -24.97 17.23 10.17
CA ASN A 125 -25.50 17.61 11.47
C ASN A 125 -24.56 17.15 12.61
N PRO A 126 -24.25 18.03 13.58
CA PRO A 126 -23.36 17.69 14.70
C PRO A 126 -23.88 16.55 15.61
N GLN A 127 -25.17 16.20 15.57
CA GLN A 127 -25.71 15.04 16.29
C GLN A 127 -24.99 13.73 15.90
N ILE A 128 -24.47 13.64 14.68
CA ILE A 128 -23.72 12.47 14.20
C ILE A 128 -22.51 12.13 15.08
N ILE A 129 -21.92 13.13 15.75
CA ILE A 129 -20.76 12.95 16.64
C ILE A 129 -21.13 12.00 17.78
N ASN A 130 -22.28 12.24 18.42
CA ASN A 130 -22.74 11.43 19.55
C ASN A 130 -23.23 10.07 19.09
N ASP A 131 -23.97 10.02 17.98
CA ASP A 131 -24.51 8.78 17.43
C ASP A 131 -23.39 7.82 16.99
N PHE A 132 -22.35 8.35 16.33
CA PHE A 132 -21.18 7.57 15.95
C PHE A 132 -20.35 7.16 17.18
N ALA A 133 -20.20 8.05 18.17
CA ALA A 133 -19.48 7.71 19.40
C ALA A 133 -20.14 6.55 20.16
N ALA A 134 -21.47 6.53 20.24
CA ALA A 134 -22.22 5.41 20.83
C ALA A 134 -22.03 4.11 20.03
N TYR A 135 -22.04 4.19 18.71
CA TYR A 135 -21.75 3.05 17.84
C TYR A 135 -20.33 2.50 18.03
N ALA A 136 -19.31 3.37 18.01
CA ALA A 136 -17.92 3.00 18.23
C ALA A 136 -17.72 2.37 19.62
N GLU A 137 -18.37 2.91 20.65
CA GLU A 137 -18.30 2.36 22.00
C GLU A 137 -18.85 0.93 22.08
N VAL A 138 -19.95 0.61 21.38
CA VAL A 138 -20.43 -0.78 21.27
C VAL A 138 -19.42 -1.68 20.57
N CYS A 139 -18.78 -1.22 19.49
CA CYS A 139 -17.73 -1.98 18.81
C CYS A 139 -16.54 -2.27 19.75
N PHE A 140 -16.10 -1.28 20.53
CA PHE A 140 -15.03 -1.47 21.53
C PHE A 140 -15.43 -2.47 22.61
N GLN A 141 -16.66 -2.40 23.11
CA GLN A 141 -17.16 -3.32 24.12
C GLN A 141 -17.26 -4.76 23.61
N ARG A 142 -17.74 -4.95 22.38
CA ARG A 142 -18.05 -6.28 21.82
C ARG A 142 -16.85 -6.97 21.19
N PHE A 143 -15.87 -6.22 20.68
CA PHE A 143 -14.77 -6.77 19.89
C PHE A 143 -13.37 -6.38 20.38
N GLY A 144 -13.24 -5.37 21.23
CA GLY A 144 -11.92 -4.82 21.64
C GLY A 144 -11.12 -5.74 22.56
N ASP A 145 -11.71 -6.82 23.08
CA ASP A 145 -10.98 -7.91 23.73
C ASP A 145 -10.00 -8.60 22.77
N ARG A 146 -10.34 -8.64 21.47
CA ARG A 146 -9.57 -9.30 20.39
C ARG A 146 -9.00 -8.31 19.36
N VAL A 147 -9.73 -7.26 19.01
CA VAL A 147 -9.30 -6.25 18.03
C VAL A 147 -8.39 -5.22 18.67
N LYS A 148 -7.16 -5.08 18.16
CA LYS A 148 -6.11 -4.18 18.69
C LYS A 148 -5.77 -3.00 17.80
N HIS A 149 -6.30 -2.96 16.58
CA HIS A 149 -6.06 -1.89 15.62
C HIS A 149 -7.38 -1.36 15.09
N TRP A 150 -7.73 -0.15 15.52
CA TRP A 150 -8.96 0.53 15.14
C TRP A 150 -8.68 1.68 14.18
N ILE A 151 -9.48 1.78 13.14
CA ILE A 151 -9.47 2.90 12.19
C ILE A 151 -10.86 3.52 12.25
N THR A 152 -11.00 4.76 12.73
CA THR A 152 -12.36 5.33 12.87
C THR A 152 -12.98 5.62 11.51
N PHE A 153 -12.23 6.24 10.61
CA PHE A 153 -12.69 6.69 9.30
C PHE A 153 -11.76 6.20 8.21
N ASN A 154 -12.35 5.80 7.09
CA ASN A 154 -11.64 5.71 5.82
C ASN A 154 -11.87 6.95 4.97
N GLU A 155 -10.78 7.52 4.47
CA GLU A 155 -10.74 8.53 3.40
C GLU A 155 -11.75 9.66 3.60
N PRO A 156 -11.62 10.42 4.72
CA PRO A 156 -12.57 11.47 5.03
C PRO A 156 -12.56 12.61 4.00
N HIS A 157 -11.44 12.84 3.32
CA HIS A 157 -11.39 13.77 2.19
C HIS A 157 -12.23 13.25 1.02
N THR A 158 -12.02 12.00 0.59
CA THR A 158 -12.76 11.44 -0.55
C THR A 158 -14.27 11.49 -0.35
N PHE A 159 -14.83 11.03 0.77
CA PHE A 159 -16.29 11.06 0.91
C PHE A 159 -16.85 12.48 1.15
N SER A 160 -16.05 13.41 1.68
CA SER A 160 -16.46 14.83 1.78
C SER A 160 -16.55 15.46 0.39
N ILE A 161 -15.54 15.25 -0.45
CA ILE A 161 -15.50 15.81 -1.82
C ILE A 161 -16.45 15.06 -2.75
N GLN A 162 -16.33 13.74 -2.88
CA GLN A 162 -17.14 12.97 -3.82
C GLN A 162 -18.61 12.90 -3.42
N GLY A 163 -18.92 12.94 -2.11
CA GLY A 163 -20.27 12.87 -1.58
C GLY A 163 -21.02 14.20 -1.50
N TYR A 164 -20.29 15.32 -1.30
CA TYR A 164 -20.89 16.64 -1.01
C TYR A 164 -20.37 17.80 -1.87
N ASP A 165 -19.32 17.62 -2.67
CA ASP A 165 -18.88 18.59 -3.70
C ASP A 165 -19.21 18.10 -5.11
N VAL A 166 -18.67 16.95 -5.51
CA VAL A 166 -18.83 16.42 -6.87
C VAL A 166 -20.18 15.70 -7.03
N GLY A 167 -20.65 15.06 -5.96
CA GLY A 167 -21.93 14.33 -5.94
C GLY A 167 -21.93 13.01 -6.74
N LEU A 168 -20.76 12.41 -6.93
CA LEU A 168 -20.58 11.12 -7.62
C LEU A 168 -20.61 9.92 -6.68
N GLN A 169 -20.47 10.13 -5.37
CA GLN A 169 -20.61 9.09 -4.34
C GLN A 169 -21.79 9.41 -3.41
N ALA A 170 -22.27 8.42 -2.67
CA ALA A 170 -23.38 8.61 -1.73
C ALA A 170 -23.03 9.68 -0.66
N PRO A 171 -23.96 10.57 -0.28
CA PRO A 171 -25.37 10.65 -0.68
C PRO A 171 -25.64 11.38 -2.00
N GLY A 172 -24.61 11.82 -2.73
CA GLY A 172 -24.75 12.40 -4.07
C GLY A 172 -25.22 13.85 -4.06
N ARG A 173 -24.70 14.63 -3.12
CA ARG A 173 -25.06 16.05 -2.94
C ARG A 173 -24.02 16.94 -3.62
N CYS A 174 -24.50 17.97 -4.31
CA CYS A 174 -23.66 19.03 -4.87
C CYS A 174 -24.50 20.25 -5.27
N SER A 175 -23.84 21.36 -5.53
CA SER A 175 -24.47 22.55 -6.12
C SER A 175 -25.07 22.22 -7.49
N ILE A 176 -26.36 22.51 -7.69
CA ILE A 176 -27.09 22.17 -8.93
C ILE A 176 -26.52 22.91 -10.14
N LEU A 177 -26.04 24.14 -9.94
CA LEU A 177 -25.44 24.95 -11.00
C LEU A 177 -24.19 24.22 -11.54
N PHE A 178 -24.21 23.89 -12.83
CA PHE A 178 -23.17 23.13 -13.57
C PHE A 178 -23.01 21.64 -13.24
N LYS A 179 -23.72 21.09 -12.24
CA LYS A 179 -23.72 19.64 -11.91
C LYS A 179 -25.16 19.09 -11.88
N LEU A 180 -25.79 19.03 -13.06
CA LEU A 180 -27.20 18.63 -13.27
C LEU A 180 -27.56 17.21 -12.77
N THR A 181 -26.57 16.41 -12.37
CA THR A 181 -26.76 15.06 -11.81
C THR A 181 -27.12 15.08 -10.33
N CYS A 182 -26.95 16.19 -9.62
CA CYS A 182 -27.33 16.35 -8.21
C CYS A 182 -28.74 16.94 -8.06
N ARG A 183 -29.45 16.49 -7.03
CA ARG A 183 -30.82 16.95 -6.72
C ARG A 183 -30.86 18.04 -5.64
N SER A 184 -29.81 18.11 -4.81
CA SER A 184 -29.68 19.06 -3.71
C SER A 184 -28.22 19.09 -3.24
N GLY A 185 -27.85 20.10 -2.48
CA GLY A 185 -26.50 20.23 -1.91
C GLY A 185 -25.94 21.63 -2.10
N ASN A 186 -24.79 21.86 -1.48
CA ASN A 186 -24.02 23.07 -1.66
C ASN A 186 -22.52 22.74 -1.57
N SER A 187 -21.89 22.61 -2.75
CA SER A 187 -20.48 22.26 -2.90
C SER A 187 -19.51 23.27 -2.26
N SER A 188 -19.98 24.48 -1.99
CA SER A 188 -19.20 25.55 -1.35
C SER A 188 -19.07 25.39 0.17
N THR A 189 -19.97 24.65 0.82
CA THR A 189 -20.11 24.65 2.28
C THR A 189 -20.21 23.25 2.88
N GLU A 190 -20.98 22.35 2.25
CA GLU A 190 -21.24 21.02 2.79
C GLU A 190 -19.98 20.17 3.02
N PRO A 191 -18.98 20.13 2.11
CA PRO A 191 -17.75 19.39 2.35
C PRO A 191 -17.03 19.81 3.63
N TYR A 192 -17.01 21.11 3.94
CA TYR A 192 -16.38 21.66 5.14
C TYR A 192 -17.13 21.34 6.43
N ILE A 193 -18.47 21.34 6.38
CA ILE A 193 -19.32 20.92 7.50
C ILE A 193 -19.10 19.43 7.80
N VAL A 194 -19.11 18.60 6.76
CA VAL A 194 -18.85 17.16 6.87
C VAL A 194 -17.46 16.92 7.46
N GLY A 195 -16.41 17.52 6.87
CA GLY A 195 -15.04 17.34 7.36
C GLY A 195 -14.88 17.77 8.82
N HIS A 196 -15.54 18.86 9.24
CA HIS A 196 -15.51 19.33 10.62
C HIS A 196 -16.15 18.34 11.61
N ASN A 197 -17.35 17.84 11.28
CA ASN A 197 -18.02 16.85 12.12
C ASN A 197 -17.22 15.55 12.21
N VAL A 198 -16.56 15.13 11.13
CA VAL A 198 -15.71 13.91 11.10
C VAL A 198 -14.51 14.06 12.04
N ILE A 199 -13.81 15.19 12.01
CA ILE A 199 -12.67 15.45 12.90
C ILE A 199 -13.10 15.44 14.36
N LEU A 200 -14.19 16.13 14.69
CA LEU A 200 -14.74 16.16 16.05
C LEU A 200 -15.20 14.76 16.51
N THR A 201 -15.79 14.00 15.60
CA THR A 201 -16.22 12.62 15.87
C THR A 201 -15.03 11.73 16.19
N HIS A 202 -13.97 11.78 15.37
CA HIS A 202 -12.75 11.01 15.64
C HIS A 202 -12.15 11.37 17.00
N ALA A 203 -12.01 12.66 17.29
CA ALA A 203 -11.44 13.14 18.55
C ALA A 203 -12.25 12.66 19.77
N THR A 204 -13.58 12.71 19.66
CA THR A 204 -14.50 12.22 20.69
C THR A 204 -14.37 10.71 20.91
N VAL A 205 -14.34 9.93 19.83
CA VAL A 205 -14.17 8.47 19.89
C VAL A 205 -12.80 8.08 20.46
N SER A 206 -11.74 8.79 20.05
CA SER A 206 -10.38 8.58 20.56
C SER A 206 -10.29 8.86 22.06
N ASP A 207 -10.93 9.94 22.54
CA ASP A 207 -11.01 10.25 23.97
C ASP A 207 -11.74 9.16 24.77
N ILE A 208 -12.89 8.68 24.27
CA ILE A 208 -13.63 7.56 24.86
C ILE A 208 -12.76 6.30 24.91
N TYR A 209 -12.12 5.94 23.80
CA TYR A 209 -11.27 4.75 23.72
C TYR A 209 -10.12 4.83 24.73
N ARG A 210 -9.40 5.96 24.76
CA ARG A 210 -8.27 6.17 25.68
C ARG A 210 -8.68 6.10 27.14
N LYS A 211 -9.78 6.74 27.52
CA LYS A 211 -10.22 6.82 28.92
C LYS A 211 -10.82 5.51 29.44
N LYS A 212 -11.58 4.80 28.61
CA LYS A 212 -12.39 3.65 29.09
C LYS A 212 -11.83 2.28 28.69
N TYR A 213 -11.18 2.17 27.53
CA TYR A 213 -10.91 0.88 26.88
C TYR A 213 -9.42 0.58 26.71
N LYS A 214 -8.61 1.57 26.30
CA LYS A 214 -7.21 1.39 25.89
C LYS A 214 -6.35 0.71 26.95
N ALA A 215 -6.44 1.12 28.21
CA ALA A 215 -5.65 0.53 29.30
C ALA A 215 -5.98 -0.97 29.54
N LYS A 216 -7.23 -1.37 29.30
CA LYS A 216 -7.69 -2.76 29.49
C LYS A 216 -7.46 -3.63 28.24
N GLN A 217 -7.62 -3.03 27.07
CA GLN A 217 -7.62 -3.75 25.80
C GLN A 217 -6.27 -3.74 25.10
N GLY A 218 -5.39 -2.77 25.39
CA GLY A 218 -4.05 -2.67 24.80
C GLY A 218 -4.03 -2.35 23.31
N GLY A 219 -5.11 -1.79 22.75
CA GLY A 219 -5.19 -1.46 21.33
C GLY A 219 -4.73 -0.04 20.98
N SER A 220 -4.77 0.26 19.68
CA SER A 220 -4.41 1.53 19.06
C SER A 220 -5.51 2.02 18.14
N LEU A 221 -5.61 3.33 17.97
CA LEU A 221 -6.67 3.97 17.18
C LEU A 221 -6.11 5.05 16.23
N GLY A 222 -6.52 5.01 14.96
CA GLY A 222 -6.09 5.92 13.90
C GLY A 222 -7.18 6.25 12.89
N ILE A 223 -6.78 6.91 11.79
CA ILE A 223 -7.60 7.19 10.59
C ILE A 223 -6.80 6.74 9.37
N ALA A 224 -7.49 6.26 8.33
CA ALA A 224 -6.91 6.03 7.00
C ALA A 224 -7.24 7.22 6.09
N PHE A 225 -6.22 7.91 5.57
CA PHE A 225 -6.36 9.08 4.70
C PHE A 225 -6.07 8.72 3.25
N ASP A 226 -6.91 9.15 2.32
CA ASP A 226 -6.59 9.12 0.89
C ASP A 226 -5.58 10.21 0.57
N VAL A 227 -4.45 9.81 -0.01
CA VAL A 227 -3.38 10.74 -0.32
C VAL A 227 -2.76 10.46 -1.69
N MET A 228 -3.00 11.39 -2.61
CA MET A 228 -2.15 11.55 -3.78
C MET A 228 -0.89 12.29 -3.38
N TRP A 229 0.24 11.94 -3.99
CA TRP A 229 1.40 12.83 -3.96
C TRP A 229 1.24 13.89 -5.05
N TYR A 230 1.69 15.11 -4.79
CA TYR A 230 1.65 16.20 -5.77
C TYR A 230 3.07 16.66 -6.11
N GLU A 231 3.47 16.51 -7.37
CA GLU A 231 4.68 17.11 -7.92
C GLU A 231 4.32 18.49 -8.51
N PRO A 232 5.15 19.54 -8.35
CA PRO A 232 4.89 20.79 -9.04
C PRO A 232 5.04 20.60 -10.56
N GLU A 233 4.14 21.18 -11.35
CA GLU A 233 4.20 21.04 -12.82
C GLU A 233 5.50 21.65 -13.39
N SER A 234 5.95 22.76 -12.80
CA SER A 234 7.21 23.42 -13.12
C SER A 234 8.02 23.76 -11.87
N ASN A 235 9.30 24.12 -12.04
CA ASN A 235 10.18 24.50 -10.93
C ASN A 235 10.00 25.96 -10.48
N ASN A 236 8.95 26.65 -10.94
CA ASN A 236 8.66 28.00 -10.47
C ASN A 236 8.06 27.97 -9.05
N ARG A 237 8.10 29.10 -8.37
CA ARG A 237 7.65 29.18 -6.98
C ARG A 237 6.14 28.96 -6.87
N GLU A 238 5.38 29.43 -7.86
CA GLU A 238 3.93 29.39 -7.89
C GLU A 238 3.40 27.94 -7.92
N ASP A 239 4.02 27.05 -8.70
CA ASP A 239 3.64 25.64 -8.81
C ASP A 239 4.15 24.82 -7.62
N MET A 240 5.32 25.15 -7.07
CA MET A 240 5.78 24.57 -5.81
C MET A 240 4.81 24.89 -4.66
N GLU A 241 4.40 26.16 -4.53
CA GLU A 241 3.38 26.57 -3.58
C GLU A 241 2.02 25.93 -3.89
N ALA A 242 1.66 25.73 -5.17
CA ALA A 242 0.44 25.04 -5.56
C ALA A 242 0.45 23.55 -5.17
N ALA A 243 1.55 22.83 -5.37
CA ALA A 243 1.70 21.45 -4.93
C ALA A 243 1.51 21.33 -3.41
N GLN A 244 2.09 22.25 -2.63
CA GLN A 244 1.88 22.29 -1.18
C GLN A 244 0.41 22.57 -0.83
N ARG A 245 -0.27 23.49 -1.52
CA ARG A 245 -1.70 23.75 -1.29
C ARG A 245 -2.58 22.56 -1.65
N ALA A 246 -2.28 21.84 -2.74
CA ALA A 246 -2.99 20.61 -3.08
C ALA A 246 -2.82 19.56 -1.96
N GLN A 247 -1.60 19.43 -1.42
CA GLN A 247 -1.33 18.54 -0.30
C GLN A 247 -2.06 18.98 0.99
N ASP A 248 -2.13 20.28 1.27
CA ASP A 248 -2.86 20.86 2.40
C ASP A 248 -4.36 20.61 2.28
N PHE A 249 -4.96 20.80 1.09
CA PHE A 249 -6.40 20.62 0.87
C PHE A 249 -6.83 19.15 0.81
N GLN A 250 -5.90 18.20 0.69
CA GLN A 250 -6.19 16.76 0.78
C GLN A 250 -5.82 16.19 2.16
N LEU A 251 -4.52 16.03 2.43
CA LEU A 251 -4.03 15.42 3.65
C LEU A 251 -4.07 16.40 4.83
N GLY A 252 -3.59 17.64 4.62
CA GLY A 252 -3.52 18.65 5.67
C GLY A 252 -4.90 18.97 6.26
N TRP A 253 -5.95 18.97 5.46
CA TRP A 253 -7.32 19.26 5.87
C TRP A 253 -7.74 18.43 7.09
N PHE A 254 -7.35 17.15 7.12
CA PHE A 254 -7.68 16.26 8.23
C PHE A 254 -6.50 16.04 9.18
N LEU A 255 -5.27 15.95 8.68
CA LEU A 255 -4.12 15.62 9.53
C LEU A 255 -3.56 16.82 10.30
N ASP A 256 -3.58 18.05 9.77
CA ASP A 256 -3.14 19.24 10.53
C ASP A 256 -3.99 19.45 11.80
N PRO A 257 -5.35 19.36 11.78
CA PRO A 257 -6.14 19.43 13.00
C PRO A 257 -5.71 18.38 14.04
N LEU A 258 -5.49 17.15 13.60
CA LEU A 258 -5.14 16.02 14.49
C LEU A 258 -3.73 16.16 15.07
N MET A 259 -2.80 16.81 14.38
CA MET A 259 -1.42 16.98 14.83
C MET A 259 -1.19 18.31 15.56
N PHE A 260 -1.84 19.38 15.12
CA PHE A 260 -1.56 20.76 15.54
C PHE A 260 -2.75 21.45 16.23
N GLY A 261 -3.97 20.94 16.05
CA GLY A 261 -5.18 21.45 16.68
C GLY A 261 -5.99 22.45 15.85
N ASP A 262 -5.59 22.74 14.61
CA ASP A 262 -6.34 23.59 13.68
C ASP A 262 -6.08 23.20 12.21
N TYR A 263 -6.92 23.69 11.29
CA TYR A 263 -6.76 23.48 9.85
C TYR A 263 -5.51 24.17 9.28
N PRO A 264 -5.02 23.75 8.10
CA PRO A 264 -3.91 24.42 7.43
C PRO A 264 -4.19 25.91 7.21
N SER A 265 -3.15 26.74 7.35
CA SER A 265 -3.25 28.19 7.13
C SER A 265 -3.71 28.54 5.71
N SER A 266 -3.28 27.75 4.72
CA SER A 266 -3.70 27.89 3.31
C SER A 266 -5.20 27.68 3.12
N MET A 267 -5.80 26.74 3.86
CA MET A 267 -7.25 26.54 3.86
C MET A 267 -7.96 27.69 4.57
N ARG A 268 -7.49 28.09 5.76
CA ARG A 268 -8.05 29.22 6.52
C ARG A 268 -8.12 30.49 5.68
N SER A 269 -7.07 30.82 4.94
CA SER A 269 -7.01 32.02 4.12
C SER A 269 -7.86 31.99 2.84
N ARG A 270 -8.16 30.79 2.31
CA ARG A 270 -8.85 30.64 1.01
C ARG A 270 -10.32 30.31 1.14
N VAL A 271 -10.67 29.51 2.15
CA VAL A 271 -12.05 29.08 2.41
C VAL A 271 -12.79 30.09 3.29
N GLU A 272 -12.04 30.79 4.15
CA GLU A 272 -12.51 31.86 5.02
C GLU A 272 -13.68 31.40 5.93
N SER A 273 -14.78 32.15 5.95
CA SER A 273 -15.92 31.94 6.85
C SER A 273 -16.68 30.63 6.60
N ARG A 274 -16.47 29.97 5.45
CA ARG A 274 -17.08 28.67 5.14
C ARG A 274 -16.38 27.51 5.84
N LEU A 275 -15.13 27.70 6.28
CA LEU A 275 -14.38 26.69 7.04
C LEU A 275 -14.67 26.88 8.54
N PRO A 276 -15.33 25.93 9.21
CA PRO A 276 -15.70 26.11 10.61
C PRO A 276 -14.48 26.30 11.53
N VAL A 277 -14.65 26.98 12.65
CA VAL A 277 -13.58 27.28 13.61
C VAL A 277 -13.71 26.36 14.81
N PHE A 278 -12.61 25.71 15.20
CA PHE A 278 -12.57 24.94 16.44
C PHE A 278 -12.48 25.87 17.65
N THR A 279 -13.33 25.63 18.64
CA THR A 279 -13.16 26.26 19.97
C THR A 279 -11.88 25.75 20.63
N GLY A 280 -11.37 26.46 21.64
CA GLY A 280 -10.17 26.03 22.38
C GLY A 280 -10.29 24.63 22.99
N SER A 281 -11.47 24.26 23.50
CA SER A 281 -11.73 22.92 24.04
C SER A 281 -11.77 21.84 22.95
N GLN A 282 -12.37 22.13 21.79
CA GLN A 282 -12.36 21.22 20.64
C GLN A 282 -10.93 21.02 20.12
N SER A 283 -10.16 22.09 19.93
CA SER A 283 -8.77 22.02 19.50
C SER A 283 -7.92 21.14 20.45
N ALA A 284 -8.08 21.30 21.76
CA ALA A 284 -7.41 20.49 22.76
C ALA A 284 -7.82 19.00 22.73
N LEU A 285 -9.09 18.70 22.41
CA LEU A 285 -9.58 17.33 22.25
C LEU A 285 -9.03 16.66 20.99
N ILE A 286 -8.94 17.41 19.89
CA ILE A 286 -8.51 16.93 18.57
C ILE A 286 -7.00 16.69 18.54
N LYS A 287 -6.20 17.61 19.09
CA LYS A 287 -4.75 17.53 19.02
C LYS A 287 -4.22 16.27 19.69
N GLY A 288 -3.44 15.47 18.96
CA GLY A 288 -2.88 14.21 19.43
C GLY A 288 -3.91 13.10 19.61
N SER A 289 -5.02 13.11 18.85
CA SER A 289 -6.06 12.07 18.91
C SER A 289 -5.74 10.79 18.12
N LEU A 290 -4.58 10.71 17.47
CA LEU A 290 -4.11 9.54 16.72
C LEU A 290 -3.00 8.78 17.46
N ASP A 291 -3.09 7.44 17.44
CA ASP A 291 -1.97 6.56 17.80
C ASP A 291 -1.11 6.17 16.59
N PHE A 292 -1.71 6.17 15.39
CA PHE A 292 -1.04 5.93 14.12
C PHE A 292 -1.76 6.65 12.97
N VAL A 293 -1.05 6.83 11.86
CA VAL A 293 -1.57 7.41 10.61
C VAL A 293 -1.71 6.29 9.57
N GLY A 294 -2.93 6.04 9.09
CA GLY A 294 -3.18 5.19 7.93
C GLY A 294 -3.10 6.01 6.65
N ILE A 295 -2.37 5.51 5.65
CA ILE A 295 -2.23 6.15 4.34
C ILE A 295 -2.75 5.21 3.25
N ASN A 296 -3.76 5.67 2.53
CA ASN A 296 -4.25 5.08 1.30
C ASN A 296 -3.60 5.83 0.13
N HIS A 297 -2.59 5.24 -0.49
CA HIS A 297 -1.83 5.87 -1.56
C HIS A 297 -1.87 5.03 -2.82
N TYR A 298 -2.20 5.65 -3.95
CA TYR A 298 -2.35 4.98 -5.24
C TYR A 298 -1.53 5.62 -6.35
N THR A 299 -1.47 6.96 -6.40
CA THR A 299 -0.98 7.71 -7.57
C THR A 299 -0.35 9.05 -7.16
N THR A 300 0.32 9.68 -8.12
CA THR A 300 0.91 11.02 -8.03
C THR A 300 0.45 11.85 -9.21
N TYR A 301 0.05 13.11 -8.99
CA TYR A 301 -0.32 14.06 -10.04
C TYR A 301 0.63 15.27 -10.06
N TYR A 302 0.67 15.99 -11.19
CA TYR A 302 1.22 17.34 -11.22
C TYR A 302 0.22 18.33 -10.64
N ALA A 303 0.72 19.37 -9.98
CA ALA A 303 -0.05 20.49 -9.47
C ALA A 303 0.52 21.80 -10.02
N ARG A 304 -0.36 22.67 -10.49
CA ARG A 304 0.00 24.02 -10.96
C ARG A 304 -0.91 25.08 -10.37
N ASN A 305 -0.40 26.30 -10.27
CA ASN A 305 -1.19 27.43 -9.78
C ASN A 305 -2.35 27.74 -10.75
N ASN A 306 -3.57 27.89 -10.22
CA ASN A 306 -4.69 28.34 -11.03
C ASN A 306 -4.78 29.88 -11.00
N ALA A 307 -4.19 30.54 -12.00
CA ALA A 307 -4.15 32.01 -12.07
C ALA A 307 -5.49 32.64 -12.46
N THR A 308 -6.46 31.88 -12.98
CA THR A 308 -7.76 32.39 -13.42
C THR A 308 -8.84 32.13 -12.36
N ASN A 309 -9.21 33.18 -11.62
CA ASN A 309 -10.33 33.11 -10.66
C ASN A 309 -11.71 33.01 -11.33
N LEU A 310 -11.84 33.07 -12.66
CA LEU A 310 -13.17 33.09 -13.30
C LEU A 310 -14.03 31.87 -12.94
N ILE A 311 -13.45 30.67 -12.96
CA ILE A 311 -14.18 29.43 -12.66
C ILE A 311 -14.30 29.22 -11.14
N GLY A 312 -13.26 29.56 -10.36
CA GLY A 312 -13.32 29.49 -8.89
C GLY A 312 -14.36 30.44 -8.29
N THR A 313 -14.49 31.66 -8.82
CA THR A 313 -15.52 32.62 -8.41
C THR A 313 -16.92 32.25 -8.92
N LEU A 314 -17.03 31.54 -10.05
CA LEU A 314 -18.32 31.15 -10.65
C LEU A 314 -18.87 29.83 -10.06
N LEU A 315 -18.00 28.86 -9.73
CA LEU A 315 -18.37 27.57 -9.14
C LEU A 315 -18.38 27.64 -7.61
N HIS A 316 -17.42 28.37 -7.02
CA HIS A 316 -17.21 28.51 -5.59
C HIS A 316 -17.24 27.15 -4.86
N ASP A 317 -16.60 26.11 -5.39
CA ASP A 317 -16.65 24.75 -4.81
C ASP A 317 -15.36 24.35 -4.06
N ALA A 318 -15.45 23.33 -3.21
CA ALA A 318 -14.36 22.93 -2.32
C ALA A 318 -13.10 22.46 -3.08
N ILE A 319 -13.24 21.80 -4.24
CA ILE A 319 -12.12 21.44 -5.11
C ILE A 319 -11.38 22.71 -5.58
N SER A 320 -12.12 23.70 -6.06
CA SER A 320 -11.54 24.93 -6.62
C SER A 320 -10.88 25.84 -5.58
N ASP A 321 -11.29 25.75 -4.31
CA ASP A 321 -10.79 26.59 -3.22
C ASP A 321 -9.27 26.46 -2.97
N SER A 322 -8.67 25.33 -3.35
CA SER A 322 -7.21 25.16 -3.28
C SER A 322 -6.45 26.16 -4.17
N GLY A 323 -7.11 26.71 -5.20
CA GLY A 323 -6.49 27.55 -6.23
C GLY A 323 -5.41 26.80 -6.99
N THR A 324 -5.63 25.50 -7.21
CA THR A 324 -4.72 24.61 -7.93
C THR A 324 -5.45 23.90 -9.06
N VAL A 325 -4.73 23.54 -10.11
CA VAL A 325 -5.17 22.54 -11.08
C VAL A 325 -4.25 21.34 -10.92
N THR A 326 -4.82 20.17 -10.67
CA THR A 326 -4.08 18.92 -10.53
C THR A 326 -4.38 17.97 -11.68
N LEU A 327 -3.36 17.50 -12.38
CA LEU A 327 -3.50 16.65 -13.56
C LEU A 327 -2.38 15.61 -13.61
N PRO A 328 -2.64 14.42 -14.15
CA PRO A 328 -1.60 13.41 -14.38
C PRO A 328 -0.76 13.70 -15.64
N PHE A 329 -0.84 14.90 -16.20
CA PHE A 329 -0.15 15.28 -17.44
C PHE A 329 0.62 16.57 -17.24
N LYS A 330 1.82 16.63 -17.84
CA LYS A 330 2.58 17.86 -18.07
C LYS A 330 2.64 18.10 -19.57
N GLY A 331 1.84 19.07 -20.04
CA GLY A 331 1.56 19.20 -21.47
C GLY A 331 0.89 17.94 -22.01
N LEU A 332 1.51 17.28 -22.99
CA LEU A 332 1.00 16.03 -23.58
C LEU A 332 1.60 14.76 -22.94
N SER A 333 2.51 14.91 -21.97
CA SER A 333 3.21 13.77 -21.35
C SER A 333 2.51 13.34 -20.07
N ALA A 334 2.12 12.07 -19.99
CA ALA A 334 1.61 11.48 -18.74
C ALA A 334 2.74 11.30 -17.71
N ILE A 335 2.40 11.43 -16.43
CA ILE A 335 3.35 11.27 -15.31
C ILE A 335 3.86 9.83 -15.12
N GLY A 336 3.13 8.85 -15.66
CA GLY A 336 3.43 7.42 -15.61
C GLY A 336 2.49 6.60 -16.50
N ASP A 337 2.69 5.28 -16.53
CA ASP A 337 1.73 4.34 -17.13
C ASP A 337 0.39 4.41 -16.36
N ARG A 338 -0.72 4.06 -17.01
CA ARG A 338 -2.06 4.07 -16.39
C ARG A 338 -2.54 2.65 -16.14
N ALA A 339 -3.22 2.46 -15.01
CA ALA A 339 -4.04 1.26 -14.78
C ALA A 339 -5.36 1.35 -15.58
N SER A 340 -6.32 0.49 -15.26
CA SER A 340 -7.64 0.52 -15.91
C SER A 340 -8.41 1.79 -15.55
N SER A 341 -8.42 2.16 -14.28
CA SER A 341 -9.06 3.38 -13.79
C SER A 341 -8.45 4.63 -14.40
N ILE A 342 -9.31 5.54 -14.88
CA ILE A 342 -8.89 6.78 -15.55
C ILE A 342 -8.00 7.67 -14.69
N TRP A 343 -8.17 7.59 -13.37
CA TRP A 343 -7.48 8.44 -12.40
C TRP A 343 -6.16 7.83 -11.89
N LEU A 344 -5.90 6.54 -12.12
CA LEU A 344 -4.81 5.81 -11.45
C LEU A 344 -3.58 5.70 -12.36
N TYR A 345 -2.58 6.54 -12.10
CA TYR A 345 -1.29 6.54 -12.77
C TYR A 345 -0.23 5.91 -11.86
N ILE A 346 0.64 5.09 -12.46
CA ILE A 346 1.64 4.27 -11.76
C ILE A 346 2.89 5.12 -11.54
N VAL A 347 3.05 5.63 -10.32
CA VAL A 347 4.15 6.55 -9.94
C VAL A 347 4.75 6.16 -8.58
N PRO A 348 5.53 5.05 -8.51
CA PRO A 348 6.03 4.50 -7.25
C PRO A 348 6.85 5.47 -6.40
N ARG A 349 7.62 6.37 -7.05
CA ARG A 349 8.41 7.41 -6.36
C ARG A 349 7.57 8.31 -5.45
N GLY A 350 6.28 8.49 -5.77
CA GLY A 350 5.34 9.25 -4.93
C GLY A 350 5.16 8.66 -3.54
N MET A 351 5.25 7.34 -3.40
CA MET A 351 5.18 6.66 -2.10
C MET A 351 6.33 7.12 -1.19
N ARG A 352 7.58 7.11 -1.71
CA ARG A 352 8.76 7.54 -0.93
C ARG A 352 8.68 9.03 -0.60
N SER A 353 8.29 9.87 -1.55
CA SER A 353 8.12 11.31 -1.32
C SER A 353 7.07 11.61 -0.25
N LEU A 354 5.92 10.93 -0.31
CA LEU A 354 4.86 11.11 0.67
C LEU A 354 5.28 10.65 2.08
N MET A 355 5.99 9.52 2.20
CA MET A 355 6.48 9.06 3.50
C MET A 355 7.46 10.04 4.13
N ASN A 356 8.36 10.61 3.32
CA ASN A 356 9.27 11.67 3.78
C ASN A 356 8.50 12.94 4.17
N TYR A 357 7.51 13.36 3.38
CA TYR A 357 6.66 14.49 3.73
C TYR A 357 5.98 14.30 5.10
N VAL A 358 5.37 13.12 5.32
CA VAL A 358 4.72 12.79 6.60
C VAL A 358 5.73 12.79 7.74
N LYS A 359 6.90 12.19 7.54
CA LYS A 359 8.01 12.18 8.51
C LYS A 359 8.40 13.60 8.92
N HIS A 360 8.71 14.46 7.95
CA HIS A 360 9.28 15.77 8.20
C HIS A 360 8.26 16.77 8.75
N ARG A 361 7.03 16.76 8.24
CA ARG A 361 5.99 17.71 8.67
C ARG A 361 5.37 17.34 10.02
N TYR A 362 5.10 16.05 10.24
CA TYR A 362 4.28 15.60 11.38
C TYR A 362 5.07 14.86 12.47
N GLY A 363 6.41 14.90 12.42
CA GLY A 363 7.25 14.35 13.48
C GLY A 363 7.37 12.81 13.46
N ASN A 364 7.38 12.21 12.27
CA ASN A 364 7.58 10.77 12.05
C ASN A 364 6.63 9.84 12.84
N PRO A 365 5.31 10.07 12.80
CA PRO A 365 4.36 9.21 13.50
C PRO A 365 4.41 7.77 12.95
N PRO A 366 3.95 6.76 13.70
CA PRO A 366 3.75 5.42 13.15
C PRO A 366 2.79 5.47 11.96
N VAL A 367 3.22 4.99 10.79
CA VAL A 367 2.42 4.96 9.56
C VAL A 367 2.10 3.52 9.17
N PHE A 368 0.86 3.26 8.79
CA PHE A 368 0.48 2.05 8.06
C PHE A 368 0.06 2.46 6.65
N ILE A 369 0.60 1.82 5.61
CA ILE A 369 0.00 1.92 4.28
C ILE A 369 -1.26 1.08 4.32
N THR A 370 -2.38 1.73 4.55
CA THR A 370 -3.67 1.08 4.73
C THR A 370 -4.27 0.70 3.40
N GLU A 371 -4.00 1.39 2.28
CA GLU A 371 -4.35 0.92 0.94
C GLU A 371 -3.25 1.24 -0.08
N ASN A 372 -2.98 0.30 -0.98
CA ASN A 372 -2.23 0.51 -2.20
C ASN A 372 -2.54 -0.61 -3.20
N GLY A 373 -2.71 -0.29 -4.48
CA GLY A 373 -2.99 -1.28 -5.51
C GLY A 373 -3.32 -0.68 -6.86
N MET A 374 -3.67 -1.52 -7.82
CA MET A 374 -4.13 -1.11 -9.14
C MET A 374 -5.19 -2.06 -9.68
N ASP A 375 -5.98 -1.57 -10.62
CA ASP A 375 -7.08 -2.31 -11.23
C ASP A 375 -6.84 -2.76 -12.66
N ASP A 376 -7.44 -3.89 -12.99
CA ASP A 376 -7.64 -4.35 -14.36
C ASP A 376 -9.08 -4.07 -14.81
N SER A 377 -9.29 -3.97 -16.12
CA SER A 377 -10.64 -3.77 -16.67
C SER A 377 -11.44 -5.08 -16.60
N ASN A 378 -12.70 -5.01 -16.17
CA ASN A 378 -13.65 -6.10 -16.33
C ASN A 378 -14.31 -6.07 -17.72
N SER A 379 -13.65 -6.67 -18.72
CA SER A 379 -14.20 -6.81 -20.07
C SER A 379 -14.62 -8.25 -20.34
N ILE A 380 -15.84 -8.43 -20.87
CA ILE A 380 -16.35 -9.74 -21.32
C ILE A 380 -15.51 -10.35 -22.46
N LEU A 381 -14.71 -9.53 -23.14
CA LEU A 381 -13.84 -9.93 -24.24
C LEU A 381 -12.55 -10.58 -23.76
N ILE A 382 -12.20 -10.44 -22.48
CA ILE A 382 -10.98 -11.04 -21.91
C ILE A 382 -11.34 -12.38 -21.29
N PRO A 383 -10.85 -13.52 -21.84
CA PRO A 383 -11.07 -14.83 -21.24
C PRO A 383 -10.49 -14.89 -19.83
N ARG A 384 -11.10 -15.66 -18.92
CA ARG A 384 -10.64 -15.80 -17.53
C ARG A 384 -9.14 -16.14 -17.45
N LYS A 385 -8.65 -17.05 -18.30
CA LYS A 385 -7.23 -17.45 -18.33
C LYS A 385 -6.28 -16.27 -18.57
N GLU A 386 -6.71 -15.25 -19.29
CA GLU A 386 -5.94 -14.02 -19.50
C GLU A 386 -6.16 -13.02 -18.36
N ALA A 387 -7.39 -12.91 -17.84
CA ALA A 387 -7.70 -12.06 -16.69
C ALA A 387 -6.94 -12.45 -15.40
N LEU A 388 -6.47 -13.71 -15.30
CA LEU A 388 -5.61 -14.16 -14.19
C LEU A 388 -4.15 -13.72 -14.33
N LYS A 389 -3.70 -13.29 -15.52
CA LYS A 389 -2.30 -12.93 -15.80
C LYS A 389 -2.03 -11.45 -15.52
N ASP A 390 -1.99 -11.08 -14.25
CA ASP A 390 -1.89 -9.69 -13.80
C ASP A 390 -0.44 -9.20 -13.60
N ALA A 391 0.42 -9.43 -14.59
CA ALA A 391 1.83 -9.03 -14.53
C ALA A 391 2.04 -7.52 -14.28
N LYS A 392 1.11 -6.66 -14.72
CA LYS A 392 1.16 -5.21 -14.44
C LYS A 392 0.96 -4.94 -12.94
N ARG A 393 0.01 -5.62 -12.28
CA ARG A 393 -0.20 -5.54 -10.82
C ARG A 393 1.01 -6.04 -10.03
N ILE A 394 1.65 -7.12 -10.49
CA ILE A 394 2.88 -7.62 -9.86
C ILE A 394 3.98 -6.55 -9.87
N ARG A 395 4.23 -5.92 -11.03
CA ARG A 395 5.20 -4.82 -11.15
C ARG A 395 4.82 -3.61 -10.30
N TYR A 396 3.54 -3.22 -10.32
CA TYR A 396 3.04 -2.14 -9.46
C TYR A 396 3.40 -2.37 -7.99
N HIS A 397 3.03 -3.52 -7.41
CA HIS A 397 3.33 -3.79 -6.01
C HIS A 397 4.84 -3.92 -5.75
N HIS A 398 5.59 -4.53 -6.67
CA HIS A 398 7.04 -4.60 -6.58
C HIS A 398 7.66 -3.21 -6.44
N ASP A 399 7.30 -2.27 -7.33
CA ASP A 399 7.93 -0.96 -7.38
C ASP A 399 7.51 -0.05 -6.23
N TYR A 400 6.22 -0.10 -5.82
CA TYR A 400 5.73 0.64 -4.66
C TYR A 400 6.32 0.11 -3.34
N LEU A 401 6.43 -1.22 -3.18
CA LEU A 401 7.08 -1.81 -2.01
C LEU A 401 8.58 -1.53 -1.97
N SER A 402 9.24 -1.46 -3.12
CA SER A 402 10.66 -1.08 -3.21
C SER A 402 10.85 0.39 -2.79
N SER A 403 9.98 1.27 -3.27
CA SER A 403 9.96 2.69 -2.87
C SER A 403 9.69 2.86 -1.37
N LEU A 404 8.77 2.07 -0.81
CA LEU A 404 8.47 2.05 0.62
C LEU A 404 9.63 1.50 1.44
N GLN A 405 10.29 0.44 0.96
CA GLN A 405 11.47 -0.11 1.63
C GLN A 405 12.60 0.91 1.68
N ALA A 406 12.85 1.65 0.60
CA ALA A 406 13.83 2.73 0.59
C ALA A 406 13.45 3.85 1.58
N ALA A 407 12.17 4.25 1.63
CA ALA A 407 11.69 5.22 2.62
C ALA A 407 11.95 4.77 4.07
N ILE A 408 11.85 3.47 4.35
CA ILE A 408 12.13 2.91 5.69
C ILE A 408 13.64 2.82 5.95
N LYS A 409 14.39 2.16 5.07
CA LYS A 409 15.79 1.79 5.31
C LYS A 409 16.76 2.94 5.10
N GLU A 410 16.54 3.75 4.08
CA GLU A 410 17.43 4.84 3.70
C GLU A 410 16.99 6.15 4.36
N ASP A 411 15.67 6.40 4.38
CA ASP A 411 15.16 7.69 4.86
C ASP A 411 14.66 7.65 6.32
N GLY A 412 14.58 6.48 6.97
CA GLY A 412 14.15 6.38 8.37
C GLY A 412 12.68 6.74 8.63
N CYS A 413 11.79 6.52 7.65
CA CYS A 413 10.35 6.69 7.82
C CYS A 413 9.76 5.58 8.70
N ASN A 414 8.90 5.94 9.66
CA ASN A 414 8.33 5.03 10.66
C ASN A 414 7.11 4.24 10.14
N VAL A 415 7.31 3.45 9.08
CA VAL A 415 6.25 2.63 8.49
C VAL A 415 6.19 1.26 9.18
N LYS A 416 4.98 0.84 9.58
CA LYS A 416 4.71 -0.36 10.39
C LYS A 416 4.01 -1.48 9.63
N GLY A 417 3.35 -1.19 8.51
CA GLY A 417 2.69 -2.21 7.72
C GLY A 417 2.19 -1.73 6.37
N TYR A 418 1.76 -2.70 5.56
CA TYR A 418 1.33 -2.49 4.18
C TYR A 418 0.18 -3.42 3.82
N PHE A 419 -0.93 -2.81 3.42
CA PHE A 419 -2.18 -3.46 3.06
C PHE A 419 -2.48 -3.22 1.58
N VAL A 420 -2.64 -4.32 0.84
CA VAL A 420 -3.03 -4.28 -0.57
C VAL A 420 -4.53 -4.03 -0.71
N TRP A 421 -4.89 -3.08 -1.58
CA TRP A 421 -6.22 -2.97 -2.16
C TRP A 421 -6.24 -3.71 -3.51
N SER A 422 -6.88 -4.87 -3.63
CA SER A 422 -7.71 -5.56 -2.64
C SER A 422 -7.43 -7.06 -2.59
N LEU A 423 -7.97 -7.77 -1.59
CA LEU A 423 -7.93 -9.23 -1.57
C LEU A 423 -8.68 -9.82 -2.77
N LEU A 424 -9.93 -9.40 -2.98
CA LEU A 424 -10.83 -9.90 -4.01
C LEU A 424 -11.20 -8.77 -4.97
N ASP A 425 -11.46 -9.11 -6.24
CA ASP A 425 -12.25 -8.21 -7.10
C ASP A 425 -13.58 -7.93 -6.40
N ASN A 426 -14.06 -6.69 -6.47
CA ASN A 426 -15.18 -6.24 -5.66
C ASN A 426 -16.01 -5.15 -6.35
N TRP A 427 -17.04 -4.66 -5.68
CA TRP A 427 -17.89 -3.57 -6.20
C TRP A 427 -17.24 -2.21 -5.95
N GLU A 428 -16.60 -1.63 -6.97
CA GLU A 428 -15.81 -0.39 -6.90
C GLU A 428 -16.71 0.85 -6.99
N TRP A 429 -17.59 1.02 -5.99
CA TRP A 429 -18.39 2.23 -5.80
C TRP A 429 -19.18 2.64 -7.06
N ALA A 430 -19.02 3.88 -7.54
CA ALA A 430 -19.68 4.39 -8.74
C ALA A 430 -19.24 3.66 -10.02
N ALA A 431 -18.07 3.00 -10.04
CA ALA A 431 -17.59 2.21 -11.16
C ALA A 431 -18.20 0.79 -11.21
N GLY A 432 -18.91 0.37 -10.17
CA GLY A 432 -19.51 -0.95 -10.06
C GLY A 432 -18.49 -2.08 -10.19
N TYR A 433 -18.80 -3.12 -10.95
CA TYR A 433 -17.89 -4.25 -11.17
C TYR A 433 -16.99 -4.04 -12.40
N SER A 434 -16.94 -2.84 -12.99
CA SER A 434 -16.10 -2.57 -14.17
C SER A 434 -14.59 -2.53 -13.87
N SER A 435 -14.23 -2.37 -12.59
CA SER A 435 -12.85 -2.32 -12.10
C SER A 435 -12.53 -3.54 -11.23
N ARG A 436 -11.36 -4.15 -11.43
CA ARG A 436 -10.91 -5.37 -10.74
C ARG A 436 -9.60 -5.13 -9.99
N PHE A 437 -9.69 -4.75 -8.71
CA PHE A 437 -8.53 -4.49 -7.83
C PHE A 437 -7.92 -5.74 -7.17
N GLY A 438 -8.62 -6.88 -7.18
CA GLY A 438 -8.28 -8.02 -6.35
C GLY A 438 -7.00 -8.74 -6.74
N LEU A 439 -6.32 -9.34 -5.76
CA LEU A 439 -5.38 -10.43 -6.04
C LEU A 439 -6.10 -11.71 -6.49
N TYR A 440 -7.31 -11.95 -5.99
CA TYR A 440 -8.16 -13.01 -6.47
C TYR A 440 -9.19 -12.43 -7.44
N PHE A 441 -9.25 -13.06 -8.61
CA PHE A 441 -10.33 -12.84 -9.56
C PHE A 441 -11.62 -13.45 -9.00
N VAL A 442 -12.71 -12.68 -9.03
CA VAL A 442 -14.05 -13.17 -8.70
C VAL A 442 -14.85 -13.36 -9.99
N ASP A 443 -15.28 -14.58 -10.24
CA ASP A 443 -16.12 -14.91 -11.39
C ASP A 443 -17.59 -14.58 -11.09
N TYR A 444 -18.00 -13.35 -11.43
CA TYR A 444 -19.37 -12.88 -11.25
C TYR A 444 -20.43 -13.72 -11.99
N ARG A 445 -20.02 -14.53 -12.98
CA ARG A 445 -20.91 -15.39 -13.78
C ARG A 445 -20.91 -16.85 -13.31
N ASP A 446 -19.91 -17.26 -12.53
CA ASP A 446 -19.78 -18.61 -11.98
C ASP A 446 -19.83 -18.58 -10.45
N LYS A 447 -21.02 -18.21 -9.93
CA LYS A 447 -21.36 -18.24 -8.50
C LYS A 447 -20.32 -17.54 -7.59
N LEU A 448 -19.71 -16.45 -8.06
CA LEU A 448 -18.72 -15.65 -7.32
C LEU A 448 -17.48 -16.46 -6.92
N LYS A 449 -17.07 -17.45 -7.72
CA LYS A 449 -15.91 -18.28 -7.40
C LYS A 449 -14.62 -17.47 -7.42
N ARG A 450 -13.75 -17.69 -6.42
CA ARG A 450 -12.44 -17.03 -6.29
C ARG A 450 -11.37 -17.82 -7.04
N TYR A 451 -10.60 -17.13 -7.88
CA TYR A 451 -9.47 -17.68 -8.61
C TYR A 451 -8.21 -16.87 -8.32
N PRO A 452 -7.09 -17.49 -7.93
CA PRO A 452 -5.85 -16.76 -7.71
C PRO A 452 -5.33 -16.19 -9.04
N LYS A 453 -5.04 -14.89 -9.07
CA LYS A 453 -4.26 -14.28 -10.16
C LYS A 453 -2.76 -14.57 -9.93
N ASP A 454 -1.92 -14.29 -10.92
CA ASP A 454 -0.47 -14.52 -10.85
C ASP A 454 0.17 -13.79 -9.66
N SER A 455 -0.36 -12.63 -9.27
CA SER A 455 0.06 -11.87 -8.09
C SER A 455 -0.03 -12.65 -6.77
N VAL A 456 -1.01 -13.55 -6.61
CA VAL A 456 -1.10 -14.45 -5.43
C VAL A 456 0.12 -15.36 -5.34
N HIS A 457 0.60 -15.88 -6.47
CA HIS A 457 1.75 -16.77 -6.51
C HIS A 457 3.06 -16.04 -6.22
N CYS A 458 3.18 -14.78 -6.65
CA CYS A 458 4.33 -13.92 -6.33
C CYS A 458 4.39 -13.60 -4.83
N SER A 459 3.24 -13.26 -4.21
CA SER A 459 3.16 -12.97 -2.77
C SER A 459 3.62 -14.14 -1.90
N ARG A 460 3.39 -15.40 -2.32
CA ARG A 460 3.82 -16.60 -1.59
C ARG A 460 5.33 -16.85 -1.62
N ARG A 461 6.05 -16.36 -2.64
CA ARG A 461 7.49 -16.63 -2.83
C ARG A 461 8.40 -15.72 -2.03
N LYS A 462 7.85 -14.68 -1.37
CA LYS A 462 8.63 -13.82 -0.48
C LYS A 462 8.61 -14.41 0.92
N ALA A 463 9.78 -14.82 1.41
CA ALA A 463 10.04 -14.92 2.85
C ALA A 463 9.61 -13.60 3.52
N PRO A 464 9.12 -13.63 4.76
CA PRO A 464 8.68 -12.41 5.46
C PRO A 464 9.79 -11.36 5.37
N LEU A 465 9.39 -10.11 5.16
CA LEU A 465 10.27 -8.96 5.28
C LEU A 465 10.69 -8.87 6.76
N GLN A 466 11.61 -9.72 7.20
CA GLN A 466 12.21 -9.62 8.52
C GLN A 466 13.01 -8.32 8.52
N LEU A 467 12.48 -7.31 9.20
CA LEU A 467 13.26 -6.15 9.61
C LEU A 467 14.40 -6.69 10.48
N PRO A 468 15.66 -6.59 10.06
CA PRO A 468 16.75 -7.09 10.88
C PRO A 468 16.79 -6.29 12.19
N PRO A 469 16.98 -6.93 13.35
CA PRO A 469 17.40 -6.21 14.54
C PRO A 469 18.75 -5.56 14.22
N GLU A 470 18.86 -4.26 14.51
CA GLU A 470 20.04 -3.44 14.26
C GLU A 470 21.35 -4.14 14.65
N LYS A 471 22.23 -4.40 13.68
CA LYS A 471 23.69 -4.38 13.85
C LYS A 471 24.36 -3.99 12.53
N LEU A 472 24.65 -2.70 12.41
CA LEU A 472 25.58 -2.17 11.42
C LEU A 472 26.99 -2.32 12.01
N VAL A 473 27.85 -3.14 11.41
CA VAL A 473 29.30 -3.10 11.66
C VAL A 473 29.95 -2.61 10.37
N ILE A 474 30.30 -1.32 10.35
CA ILE A 474 31.16 -0.76 9.32
C ILE A 474 32.60 -0.91 9.81
N VAL A 475 33.39 -1.76 9.15
CA VAL A 475 34.84 -1.76 9.30
C VAL A 475 35.42 -0.84 8.22
N PHE A 476 35.91 0.32 8.64
CA PHE A 476 36.87 1.08 7.83
C PHE A 476 38.28 0.58 8.15
N GLY A 477 39.02 0.15 7.13
CA GLY A 477 40.37 -0.38 7.32
C GLY A 477 41.24 -0.20 6.09
N SER A 478 41.83 0.99 5.96
CA SER A 478 43.05 1.20 5.19
C SER A 478 44.18 0.33 5.77
N GLN A 479 44.33 -0.91 5.29
CA GLN A 479 45.53 -1.75 5.25
C GLN A 479 45.12 -3.22 5.00
N LEU A 480 45.17 -3.65 3.73
CA LEU A 480 45.16 -5.07 3.37
C LEU A 480 46.42 -5.35 2.52
N PRO A 481 47.19 -6.43 2.77
CA PRO A 481 48.44 -6.71 2.05
C PRO A 481 48.21 -7.23 0.62
N HIS A 482 49.14 -6.90 -0.28
CA HIS A 482 49.10 -7.15 -1.72
C HIS A 482 49.38 -8.61 -2.17
N SER A 483 48.88 -9.64 -1.48
CA SER A 483 49.08 -11.03 -1.93
C SER A 483 47.93 -11.98 -1.58
N ASN A 484 47.55 -12.83 -2.55
CA ASN A 484 46.64 -13.96 -2.40
C ASN A 484 46.99 -14.76 -1.15
N SER A 485 46.18 -14.65 -0.11
CA SER A 485 46.32 -15.36 1.16
C SER A 485 45.00 -16.04 1.49
N VAL A 486 45.08 -17.31 1.90
CA VAL A 486 43.99 -18.05 2.54
C VAL A 486 44.17 -17.84 4.04
N LEU A 487 43.17 -17.30 4.71
CA LEU A 487 43.15 -17.21 6.16
C LEU A 487 42.54 -18.50 6.69
N ASP A 488 43.37 -19.36 7.28
CA ASP A 488 42.91 -20.45 8.14
C ASP A 488 42.60 -19.87 9.53
N ASP A 489 41.39 -20.14 10.03
CA ASP A 489 40.88 -19.61 11.28
C ASP A 489 41.49 -20.39 12.47
N ASP A 490 42.50 -19.82 13.13
CA ASP A 490 42.86 -20.17 14.52
C ASP A 490 43.62 -19.06 15.28
N SER A 491 43.55 -17.80 14.82
CA SER A 491 44.13 -16.69 15.60
C SER A 491 43.37 -15.38 15.42
N TYR A 492 42.16 -15.32 15.96
CA TYR A 492 41.56 -14.05 16.36
C TYR A 492 40.89 -14.19 17.72
N SER A 493 41.63 -13.84 18.78
CA SER A 493 41.11 -13.68 20.14
C SER A 493 40.77 -12.21 20.38
N GLY A 494 39.49 -11.87 20.36
CA GLY A 494 38.99 -10.54 20.71
C GLY A 494 37.49 -10.62 20.96
N ASP A 495 37.11 -10.45 22.23
CA ASP A 495 35.79 -10.79 22.76
C ASP A 495 34.61 -10.07 22.09
N ALA A 496 33.49 -10.80 22.04
CA ALA A 496 32.09 -10.36 21.86
C ALA A 496 31.44 -10.47 20.47
N VAL A 497 31.23 -11.69 19.94
CA VAL A 497 29.98 -12.08 19.23
C VAL A 497 29.71 -13.58 19.46
N GLY A 498 28.46 -13.94 19.80
CA GLY A 498 28.00 -15.35 19.86
C GLY A 498 28.01 -16.05 18.49
N PRO A 499 27.88 -17.39 18.44
CA PRO A 499 28.45 -18.20 17.38
C PRO A 499 27.55 -18.28 16.13
N GLN A 500 27.96 -17.64 15.04
CA GLN A 500 27.74 -18.20 13.70
C GLN A 500 29.11 -18.61 13.17
N ARG A 501 29.32 -19.93 13.08
CA ARG A 501 30.60 -20.53 12.66
C ARG A 501 30.63 -20.63 11.14
N PHE A 502 31.39 -19.77 10.48
CA PHE A 502 31.77 -19.97 9.08
C PHE A 502 32.90 -20.99 9.02
N HIS A 503 32.86 -21.94 8.08
CA HIS A 503 33.83 -23.04 8.06
C HIS A 503 35.00 -22.84 7.09
N ARG A 504 34.84 -22.12 5.97
CA ARG A 504 35.92 -21.86 5.00
C ARG A 504 35.73 -20.55 4.24
N LEU A 505 36.81 -19.79 4.06
CA LEU A 505 36.85 -18.56 3.28
C LEU A 505 37.97 -18.65 2.23
N ALA A 506 37.67 -18.31 0.96
CA ALA A 506 38.69 -18.21 -0.08
C ALA A 506 38.54 -16.90 -0.88
N LEU A 507 39.66 -16.18 -1.04
CA LEU A 507 39.76 -14.95 -1.80
C LEU A 507 40.62 -15.16 -3.05
N PHE A 508 40.11 -14.75 -4.22
CA PHE A 508 40.87 -14.81 -5.47
C PHE A 508 40.90 -13.46 -6.20
N GLN A 509 42.09 -13.04 -6.63
CA GLN A 509 42.31 -11.85 -7.45
C GLN A 509 42.47 -12.23 -8.93
N ILE A 510 41.64 -11.68 -9.82
CA ILE A 510 41.68 -11.94 -11.26
C ILE A 510 42.28 -10.72 -11.99
N GLY A 511 43.46 -10.89 -12.58
CA GLY A 511 44.15 -9.85 -13.35
C GLY A 511 43.81 -9.88 -14.84
N ARG A 512 43.60 -8.71 -15.46
CA ARG A 512 43.51 -8.54 -16.92
C ARG A 512 44.90 -8.55 -17.53
N ASN A 513 45.14 -9.37 -18.55
CA ASN A 513 46.25 -9.14 -19.50
C ASN A 513 45.73 -8.26 -20.64
N ALA A 514 46.44 -7.16 -20.90
CA ALA A 514 46.10 -6.16 -21.89
C ALA A 514 46.26 -6.69 -23.33
N GLY A 515 45.26 -6.40 -24.17
CA GLY A 515 45.30 -6.57 -25.62
C GLY A 515 44.28 -7.58 -26.14
N TYR A 516 43.08 -7.12 -26.54
CA TYR A 516 42.27 -7.64 -27.65
C TYR A 516 41.05 -6.72 -27.87
N ASN A 517 40.75 -6.39 -29.14
CA ASN A 517 39.73 -5.43 -29.60
C ASN A 517 38.28 -5.96 -29.53
N ASP A 518 37.32 -5.05 -29.35
CA ASP A 518 35.89 -5.25 -29.04
C ASP A 518 34.98 -5.76 -30.18
N GLU A 519 35.49 -6.37 -31.26
CA GLU A 519 34.67 -6.64 -32.47
C GLU A 519 34.07 -8.07 -32.58
N ILE A 520 34.28 -8.94 -31.59
CA ILE A 520 33.87 -10.38 -31.67
C ILE A 520 32.49 -10.67 -31.04
N CYS A 521 31.91 -9.74 -30.26
CA CYS A 521 30.68 -10.05 -29.50
C CYS A 521 29.37 -10.07 -30.32
N GLU A 522 29.33 -9.51 -31.53
CA GLU A 522 28.06 -9.41 -32.28
C GLU A 522 27.69 -10.67 -33.11
N ARG A 523 28.54 -11.71 -33.18
CA ARG A 523 28.30 -12.87 -34.06
C ARG A 523 27.98 -14.21 -33.37
N LEU A 524 27.87 -14.26 -32.05
CA LEU A 524 27.83 -15.53 -31.30
C LEU A 524 26.43 -16.12 -31.01
N PHE A 525 25.34 -15.54 -31.52
CA PHE A 525 23.99 -16.03 -31.21
C PHE A 525 23.09 -16.07 -32.46
N GLN A 526 22.71 -17.28 -32.91
CA GLN A 526 21.56 -17.50 -33.79
C GLN A 526 20.51 -18.38 -33.10
N ILE A 527 19.25 -17.98 -33.22
CA ILE A 527 18.10 -18.69 -32.66
C ILE A 527 17.55 -19.63 -33.75
N GLN A 528 17.59 -20.94 -33.49
CA GLN A 528 16.84 -21.92 -34.27
C GLN A 528 16.02 -22.80 -33.32
N ARG A 529 14.70 -22.85 -33.55
CA ARG A 529 13.73 -23.67 -32.80
C ARG A 529 13.74 -23.47 -31.27
N GLY A 530 13.95 -22.25 -30.81
CA GLY A 530 13.66 -21.86 -29.42
C GLY A 530 14.75 -22.18 -28.40
N ASP A 531 15.88 -22.79 -28.81
CA ASP A 531 17.04 -22.99 -27.94
C ASP A 531 18.22 -22.10 -28.40
N LEU A 532 18.93 -21.51 -27.43
CA LEU A 532 20.13 -20.71 -27.65
C LEU A 532 21.35 -21.65 -27.73
N LEU A 533 21.83 -21.97 -28.94
CA LEU A 533 22.99 -22.82 -29.13
C LEU A 533 24.28 -21.99 -29.23
N CYS A 534 25.23 -22.26 -28.33
CA CYS A 534 26.59 -21.72 -28.39
C CYS A 534 27.45 -22.69 -29.22
N ASN A 535 27.74 -22.34 -30.47
CA ASN A 535 28.70 -23.09 -31.28
C ASN A 535 30.12 -22.58 -31.01
N LEU A 536 30.84 -23.30 -30.14
CA LEU A 536 32.29 -23.23 -30.04
C LEU A 536 32.86 -24.41 -30.84
N GLU A 537 33.03 -24.23 -32.15
CA GLU A 537 34.04 -25.00 -32.89
C GLU A 537 35.26 -24.12 -33.09
N ASP A 538 36.34 -24.57 -32.47
CA ASP A 538 37.63 -23.94 -32.28
C ASP A 538 38.42 -23.85 -33.60
N ASN A 539 39.21 -22.79 -33.72
CA ASN A 539 40.48 -22.83 -34.45
C ASN A 539 41.39 -21.68 -33.98
N SER A 540 41.78 -21.70 -32.70
CA SER A 540 43.19 -21.55 -32.27
C SER A 540 43.29 -21.28 -30.76
N GLY A 541 43.67 -22.32 -30.01
CA GLY A 541 44.44 -22.18 -28.76
C GLY A 541 43.62 -22.13 -27.48
N GLY A 542 43.06 -23.28 -27.09
CA GLY A 542 42.49 -23.49 -25.76
C GLY A 542 43.52 -23.35 -24.65
N TYR A 543 43.49 -22.23 -23.91
CA TYR A 543 43.97 -22.11 -22.53
C TYR A 543 43.34 -20.85 -21.90
N LYS A 544 42.44 -21.01 -20.91
CA LYS A 544 42.22 -20.06 -19.79
C LYS A 544 41.17 -20.48 -18.75
N PHE A 545 40.24 -21.39 -19.03
CA PHE A 545 39.25 -21.86 -18.03
C PHE A 545 39.66 -23.15 -17.30
N ALA A 546 40.24 -24.11 -18.01
CA ALA A 546 40.60 -25.43 -17.44
C ALA A 546 41.60 -25.35 -16.27
N MET A 547 42.52 -24.37 -16.25
CA MET A 547 43.48 -24.19 -15.15
C MET A 547 42.86 -23.60 -13.87
N LEU A 548 41.77 -22.83 -13.98
CA LEU A 548 41.06 -22.29 -12.82
C LEU A 548 40.19 -23.38 -12.19
N GLU A 549 39.52 -24.16 -13.04
CA GLU A 549 38.76 -25.35 -12.69
C GLU A 549 39.62 -26.37 -11.93
N GLU A 550 40.76 -26.80 -12.46
CA GLU A 550 41.58 -27.84 -11.82
C GLU A 550 42.16 -27.42 -10.44
N LYS A 551 42.41 -26.11 -10.24
CA LYS A 551 42.89 -25.57 -8.96
C LYS A 551 41.79 -25.39 -7.92
N LEU A 552 40.56 -25.06 -8.33
CA LEU A 552 39.39 -24.99 -7.44
C LEU A 552 39.01 -26.39 -6.92
N TYR A 553 39.08 -27.41 -7.78
CA TYR A 553 38.73 -28.80 -7.42
C TYR A 553 39.70 -29.42 -6.42
N LYS A 554 41.02 -29.36 -6.67
CA LYS A 554 42.02 -30.05 -5.84
C LYS A 554 42.25 -29.41 -4.46
N LYS A 555 41.91 -28.12 -4.29
CA LYS A 555 42.27 -27.37 -3.07
C LYS A 555 41.10 -27.15 -2.10
N LEU A 556 39.85 -27.16 -2.57
CA LEU A 556 38.66 -26.87 -1.75
C LEU A 556 37.66 -28.02 -1.64
N ALA A 557 37.83 -29.10 -2.43
CA ALA A 557 36.94 -30.28 -2.44
C ALA A 557 35.45 -29.95 -2.68
N LEU A 558 35.17 -28.94 -3.51
CA LEU A 558 33.81 -28.50 -3.87
C LEU A 558 33.22 -29.37 -5.01
N ASP A 559 31.88 -29.48 -5.05
CA ASP A 559 31.14 -30.23 -6.07
C ASP A 559 31.30 -29.62 -7.47
N GLU A 560 31.80 -30.44 -8.41
CA GLU A 560 32.12 -30.07 -9.79
C GLU A 560 30.91 -29.54 -10.57
N SER A 561 29.72 -30.07 -10.33
CA SER A 561 28.49 -29.68 -11.04
C SER A 561 28.04 -28.26 -10.66
N LYS A 562 28.22 -27.89 -9.38
CA LYS A 562 27.84 -26.59 -8.81
C LYS A 562 28.79 -25.48 -9.25
N VAL A 563 30.09 -25.76 -9.29
CA VAL A 563 31.11 -24.81 -9.80
C VAL A 563 30.89 -24.51 -11.29
N LYS A 564 30.56 -25.53 -12.10
CA LYS A 564 30.23 -25.35 -13.52
C LYS A 564 28.97 -24.52 -13.75
N LEU A 565 27.96 -24.65 -12.89
CA LEU A 565 26.74 -23.83 -12.95
C LEU A 565 27.06 -22.35 -12.67
N ALA A 566 27.86 -22.07 -11.64
CA ALA A 566 28.27 -20.71 -11.28
C ALA A 566 29.08 -20.02 -12.40
N LEU A 567 30.02 -20.74 -13.04
CA LEU A 567 30.81 -20.22 -14.16
C LEU A 567 29.97 -20.00 -15.43
N LYS A 568 28.88 -20.77 -15.63
CA LYS A 568 27.91 -20.56 -16.71
C LYS A 568 27.10 -19.27 -16.55
N CYS A 569 26.88 -18.79 -15.33
CA CYS A 569 26.12 -17.55 -15.06
C CYS A 569 26.98 -16.28 -15.17
N MET A 570 28.31 -16.40 -15.11
CA MET A 570 29.26 -15.27 -15.19
C MET A 570 29.18 -14.37 -16.46
N PRO A 571 28.84 -14.84 -17.67
CA PRO A 571 28.78 -13.97 -18.84
C PRO A 571 27.70 -12.88 -18.76
N MET A 572 26.72 -13.00 -17.86
CA MET A 572 25.66 -12.00 -17.66
C MET A 572 26.11 -10.76 -16.86
N MET A 573 27.35 -10.73 -16.35
CA MET A 573 27.84 -9.71 -15.39
C MET A 573 28.87 -8.72 -15.97
N TYR A 574 28.74 -8.33 -17.22
CA TYR A 574 29.49 -7.18 -17.75
C TYR A 574 28.66 -5.90 -17.60
N GLY A 575 28.71 -5.23 -16.44
CA GLY A 575 28.26 -3.84 -16.38
C GLY A 575 27.93 -3.19 -15.03
N SER A 576 27.66 -3.93 -13.95
CA SER A 576 27.27 -3.31 -12.66
C SER A 576 27.99 -3.94 -11.48
N GLU A 577 28.42 -3.11 -10.52
CA GLU A 577 28.81 -3.56 -9.19
C GLU A 577 27.55 -4.10 -8.48
N GLU A 578 27.34 -5.41 -8.53
CA GLU A 578 26.23 -6.05 -7.84
C GLU A 578 26.71 -7.12 -6.88
N GLN A 579 26.17 -7.10 -5.67
CA GLN A 579 26.20 -8.22 -4.74
C GLN A 579 25.03 -9.13 -5.06
N GLN A 580 25.28 -10.41 -5.37
CA GLN A 580 24.20 -11.39 -5.52
C GLN A 580 24.50 -12.67 -4.75
N ILE A 581 23.47 -13.16 -4.06
CA ILE A 581 23.47 -14.42 -3.31
C ILE A 581 22.65 -15.41 -4.14
N ILE A 582 23.25 -16.54 -4.53
CA ILE A 582 22.54 -17.60 -5.22
C ILE A 582 22.20 -18.67 -4.18
N ARG A 583 20.90 -18.98 -4.05
CA ARG A 583 20.39 -20.04 -3.18
C ARG A 583 20.05 -21.25 -4.03
N ASP A 584 20.57 -22.40 -3.64
CA ASP A 584 20.07 -23.70 -4.08
C ASP A 584 19.75 -24.52 -2.84
N ASP A 585 18.75 -25.40 -2.94
CA ASP A 585 17.94 -25.98 -1.87
C ASP A 585 18.71 -26.90 -0.88
N ASP A 586 19.74 -26.39 -0.19
CA ASP A 586 20.14 -26.76 1.19
C ASP A 586 21.49 -26.12 1.62
N ASP A 587 22.20 -25.34 0.78
CA ASP A 587 23.44 -24.63 1.15
C ASP A 587 23.50 -23.21 0.54
N LEU A 588 23.91 -22.19 1.31
CA LEU A 588 24.03 -20.81 0.83
C LEU A 588 25.41 -20.61 0.17
N PHE A 589 25.42 -20.21 -1.11
CA PHE A 589 26.64 -19.76 -1.78
C PHE A 589 26.55 -18.26 -2.09
N GLY A 590 27.37 -17.47 -1.38
CA GLY A 590 27.49 -16.04 -1.60
C GLY A 590 28.68 -15.72 -2.50
N PHE A 591 28.45 -14.88 -3.52
CA PHE A 591 29.54 -14.32 -4.33
C PHE A 591 29.59 -12.81 -4.19
N LEU A 592 30.78 -12.27 -3.92
CA LEU A 592 31.04 -10.84 -4.00
C LEU A 592 32.02 -10.60 -5.12
N THR A 593 31.64 -9.77 -6.10
CA THR A 593 32.61 -9.21 -7.05
C THR A 593 32.81 -7.74 -6.73
N THR A 594 34.05 -7.34 -6.45
CA THR A 594 34.41 -5.93 -6.33
C THR A 594 35.34 -5.56 -7.45
N VAL A 595 35.25 -4.31 -7.92
CA VAL A 595 36.21 -3.72 -8.85
C VAL A 595 36.94 -2.63 -8.06
N ASP A 596 38.25 -2.74 -7.91
CA ASP A 596 39.01 -1.66 -7.28
C ASP A 596 39.24 -0.50 -8.27
N LYS A 597 39.75 0.63 -7.76
CA LYS A 597 40.10 1.82 -8.56
C LYS A 597 41.11 1.57 -9.69
N ASP A 598 41.81 0.43 -9.66
CA ASP A 598 42.77 -0.01 -10.68
C ASP A 598 42.16 -1.06 -11.62
N ASN A 599 40.83 -1.22 -11.61
CA ASN A 599 40.05 -2.15 -12.42
C ASN A 599 40.36 -3.65 -12.14
N ARG A 600 40.92 -3.97 -10.97
CA ARG A 600 41.19 -5.35 -10.55
C ARG A 600 39.93 -5.96 -9.95
N ARG A 601 39.62 -7.18 -10.37
CA ARG A 601 38.40 -7.89 -9.94
C ARG A 601 38.75 -8.95 -8.90
N SER A 602 38.05 -8.93 -7.77
CA SER A 602 38.17 -9.96 -6.73
C SER A 602 36.89 -10.78 -6.64
N LEU A 603 37.02 -12.09 -6.48
CA LEU A 603 35.90 -13.01 -6.28
C LEU A 603 35.96 -13.57 -4.86
N PHE A 604 34.91 -13.34 -4.09
CA PHE A 604 34.67 -13.99 -2.81
C PHE A 604 33.70 -15.16 -2.98
N LEU A 605 34.01 -16.28 -2.34
CA LEU A 605 33.19 -17.49 -2.29
C LEU A 605 32.95 -17.83 -0.82
N VAL A 606 31.69 -17.92 -0.41
CA VAL A 606 31.29 -18.32 0.95
C VAL A 606 30.31 -19.47 0.85
N GLU A 607 30.56 -20.56 1.58
CA GLU A 607 29.69 -21.72 1.71
C GLU A 607 29.11 -21.77 3.13
N GLU A 608 27.78 -21.66 3.26
CA GLU A 608 27.05 -21.89 4.50
C GLU A 608 26.37 -23.25 4.43
N THR A 609 26.73 -24.18 5.32
CA THR A 609 26.04 -25.48 5.39
C THR A 609 24.87 -25.41 6.35
N SER A 610 23.67 -25.75 5.86
CA SER A 610 22.54 -26.01 6.74
C SER A 610 22.69 -27.42 7.34
N ARG A 611 23.34 -27.52 8.50
CA ARG A 611 23.30 -28.78 9.26
C ARG A 611 22.09 -28.80 10.18
N SER A 612 21.17 -29.71 9.86
CA SER A 612 20.24 -30.33 10.80
C SER A 612 20.92 -30.63 12.14
N MET A 613 20.39 -30.08 13.23
CA MET A 613 20.62 -30.63 14.55
C MET A 613 19.31 -31.22 15.07
N SER A 614 19.39 -32.51 15.36
CA SER A 614 18.53 -33.26 16.29
C SER A 614 18.35 -32.53 17.61
#